data_AF-A0A1K0G9K7-F1
#
_entry.id   AF-A0A1K0G9K7-F1
#
_cell.length_a   1.000
_cell.length_b   1.000
_cell.length_c   1.000
_cell.angle_alpha   90.00
_cell.angle_beta   90.00
_cell.angle_gamma   90.00
#
_symmetry.space_group_name_H-M   'P 1'
#
loop_
_entity.id
_entity.type
_entity.pdbx_description
1 polymer ?
#
loop_
_entity_poly.entity_id
_entity_poly.type
_entity_poly.pdbx_seq_one_letter_code
_entity_poly.pdbx_strand_id
1 'polypeptide(L)'
;MASSSSNSASMARTNFDLSNSIIPLDPSTLDSIFRYDSEEQRSILRSQRWKTDPHFFTKVRISAVALIKMVMHARSGGIYEIMGLMQGKIDPVNRTLYVMDSFALPVEGTETRVNAQNEAYEYMVQYLDHSKEVGRMENVVGWYHSHPGYGCWLSGIDVNTQRTNQQFQDPFVALVIDPNRTISSGKVDIGAFRTYPEGYTPPNNTAGGGGGGDGEYQSIPLNKIEDFGVHASQYYQLEIEHFKSSLDGKLLDLLWNKYWQDTLSQSPLVTNRGYTTEQIRDLGEKLAQTNAAVVNRQSSGTMPFTPAAVGAKAGAEEGSKKAGEGGMGEGESGGKAKEGEDASGLVDDLVKRSKTSALARASNDAKKLAIEANHGLLANQLKNTLFNYHKGAMSTAEVGKSAA
;
A
#
# COMPACT_ATOMS: atom_id res chain seq x y z
N MET A 1 -43.44 -1.58 0.72
CA MET A 1 -42.20 -0.81 0.93
C MET A 1 -40.97 -1.67 1.26
N ALA A 2 -41.08 -2.97 1.57
CA ALA A 2 -39.90 -3.80 1.93
C ALA A 2 -38.92 -4.13 0.78
N SER A 3 -39.31 -3.90 -0.49
CA SER A 3 -38.52 -4.27 -1.67
C SER A 3 -37.49 -3.22 -2.13
N SER A 4 -37.53 -1.99 -1.61
CA SER A 4 -36.54 -0.96 -1.94
C SER A 4 -35.28 -1.07 -1.08
N SER A 5 -35.42 -1.39 0.21
CA SER A 5 -34.31 -1.54 1.16
C SER A 5 -33.36 -2.69 0.80
N SER A 6 -33.87 -3.78 0.24
CA SER A 6 -33.06 -4.92 -0.22
C SER A 6 -32.12 -4.54 -1.37
N ASN A 7 -32.56 -3.68 -2.30
CA ASN A 7 -31.73 -3.26 -3.42
C ASN A 7 -30.59 -2.33 -2.97
N SER A 8 -30.84 -1.39 -2.04
CA SER A 8 -29.78 -0.54 -1.48
C SER A 8 -28.74 -1.34 -0.69
N ALA A 9 -29.15 -2.38 0.04
CA ALA A 9 -28.23 -3.28 0.73
C ALA A 9 -27.36 -4.08 -0.27
N SER A 10 -28.00 -4.67 -1.28
CA SER A 10 -27.32 -5.43 -2.33
C SER A 10 -26.25 -4.60 -3.05
N MET A 11 -26.58 -3.40 -3.54
CA MET A 11 -25.60 -2.56 -4.26
C MET A 11 -24.43 -2.09 -3.37
N ALA A 12 -24.67 -1.77 -2.10
CA ALA A 12 -23.60 -1.38 -1.19
C ALA A 12 -22.64 -2.55 -0.91
N ARG A 13 -23.17 -3.78 -0.76
CA ARG A 13 -22.35 -4.99 -0.71
C ARG A 13 -21.59 -5.22 -2.02
N THR A 14 -22.22 -5.08 -3.18
CA THR A 14 -21.53 -5.24 -4.48
C THR A 14 -20.37 -4.26 -4.61
N ASN A 15 -20.53 -3.00 -4.19
CA ASN A 15 -19.45 -2.02 -4.16
C ASN A 15 -18.33 -2.42 -3.19
N PHE A 16 -18.65 -2.93 -2.00
CA PHE A 16 -17.63 -3.40 -1.05
C PHE A 16 -16.87 -4.64 -1.57
N ASP A 17 -17.60 -5.62 -2.12
CA ASP A 17 -17.03 -6.83 -2.71
C ASP A 17 -16.11 -6.49 -3.91
N LEU A 18 -16.51 -5.51 -4.75
CA LEU A 18 -15.73 -5.03 -5.89
C LEU A 18 -14.49 -4.22 -5.45
N SER A 19 -14.64 -3.24 -4.55
CA SER A 19 -13.54 -2.35 -4.13
C SER A 19 -12.42 -3.07 -3.37
N ASN A 20 -12.73 -4.21 -2.74
CA ASN A 20 -11.76 -5.01 -1.98
C ASN A 20 -11.40 -6.34 -2.68
N SER A 21 -11.71 -6.51 -3.97
CA SER A 21 -11.35 -7.70 -4.75
C SER A 21 -11.79 -9.03 -4.10
N ILE A 22 -13.01 -9.09 -3.57
CA ILE A 22 -13.56 -10.31 -2.97
C ILE A 22 -14.00 -11.27 -4.08
N ILE A 23 -13.30 -12.39 -4.21
CA ILE A 23 -13.55 -13.35 -5.29
C ILE A 23 -14.82 -14.16 -4.99
N PRO A 24 -15.81 -14.20 -5.92
CA PRO A 24 -16.93 -15.12 -5.84
C PRO A 24 -16.45 -16.53 -6.19
N LEU A 25 -16.08 -17.31 -5.17
CA LEU A 25 -15.83 -18.74 -5.32
C LEU A 25 -17.14 -19.45 -5.73
N ASP A 26 -17.04 -20.44 -6.62
CA ASP A 26 -18.19 -21.22 -7.11
C ASP A 26 -18.93 -21.88 -5.93
N PRO A 27 -20.28 -21.73 -5.80
CA PRO A 27 -21.08 -22.38 -4.77
C PRO A 27 -20.81 -23.87 -4.51
N SER A 28 -20.30 -24.65 -5.47
CA SER A 28 -19.93 -26.05 -5.23
C SER A 28 -18.62 -26.26 -4.46
N THR A 29 -17.71 -25.28 -4.49
CA THR A 29 -16.37 -25.31 -3.86
C THR A 29 -16.15 -24.19 -2.83
N LEU A 30 -17.09 -23.25 -2.72
CA LEU A 30 -17.05 -22.05 -1.87
C LEU A 30 -16.58 -22.34 -0.43
N ASP A 31 -17.10 -23.40 0.19
CA ASP A 31 -16.76 -23.77 1.56
C ASP A 31 -15.62 -24.82 1.66
N SER A 32 -15.19 -25.45 0.55
CA SER A 32 -14.09 -26.43 0.58
C SER A 32 -12.73 -25.79 0.85
N ILE A 33 -12.58 -24.49 0.55
CA ILE A 33 -11.44 -23.67 0.98
C ILE A 33 -11.23 -23.67 2.50
N PHE A 34 -12.29 -23.89 3.30
CA PHE A 34 -12.22 -23.98 4.77
C PHE A 34 -11.89 -25.39 5.29
N ARG A 35 -11.79 -26.42 4.44
CA ARG A 35 -11.31 -27.73 4.88
C ARG A 35 -9.81 -27.64 5.22
N TYR A 36 -9.44 -28.09 6.41
CA TYR A 36 -8.06 -28.32 6.82
C TYR A 36 -7.70 -29.81 6.72
N ASP A 37 -6.46 -30.12 6.34
CA ASP A 37 -5.92 -31.48 6.35
C ASP A 37 -4.52 -31.47 6.99
N SER A 38 -4.44 -32.04 8.19
CA SER A 38 -3.24 -32.00 9.02
C SER A 38 -2.10 -32.87 8.52
N GLU A 39 -2.38 -33.88 7.67
CA GLU A 39 -1.34 -34.72 7.07
C GLU A 39 -0.83 -34.14 5.76
N GLU A 40 -1.72 -33.60 4.92
CA GLU A 40 -1.34 -32.83 3.74
C GLU A 40 -0.42 -31.66 4.11
N GLN A 41 -0.82 -30.81 5.06
CA GLN A 41 -0.03 -29.65 5.47
C GLN A 41 1.31 -30.06 6.10
N ARG A 42 1.36 -31.17 6.84
CA ARG A 42 2.62 -31.73 7.38
C ARG A 42 3.53 -32.28 6.27
N SER A 43 2.98 -32.82 5.19
CA SER A 43 3.73 -33.24 4.00
C SER A 43 4.30 -32.03 3.25
N ILE A 44 3.49 -30.98 3.07
CA ILE A 44 3.89 -29.71 2.44
C ILE A 44 5.05 -29.07 3.22
N LEU A 45 4.94 -28.98 4.56
CA LEU A 45 5.97 -28.46 5.46
C LEU A 45 7.29 -29.26 5.46
N ARG A 46 7.24 -30.56 5.14
CA ARG A 46 8.44 -31.39 4.91
C ARG A 46 9.07 -31.14 3.53
N SER A 47 8.26 -30.81 2.52
CA SER A 47 8.74 -30.63 1.13
C SER A 47 9.50 -29.32 0.89
N GLN A 48 9.17 -28.26 1.66
CA GLN A 48 9.84 -26.95 1.66
C GLN A 48 10.13 -26.34 0.27
N ARG A 49 9.20 -26.53 -0.69
CA ARG A 49 9.37 -26.13 -2.11
C ARG A 49 9.69 -24.65 -2.34
N TRP A 50 9.34 -23.77 -1.40
CA TRP A 50 9.69 -22.35 -1.42
C TRP A 50 11.18 -22.07 -1.18
N LYS A 51 11.97 -23.02 -0.69
CA LYS A 51 13.42 -22.83 -0.51
C LYS A 51 14.22 -22.88 -1.82
N THR A 52 13.64 -23.37 -2.92
CA THR A 52 14.31 -23.42 -4.23
C THR A 52 14.04 -22.20 -5.11
N ASP A 53 13.06 -21.36 -4.76
CA ASP A 53 12.65 -20.19 -5.53
C ASP A 53 12.24 -19.05 -4.58
N PRO A 54 13.01 -17.94 -4.50
CA PRO A 54 12.66 -16.78 -3.66
C PRO A 54 11.26 -16.19 -3.95
N HIS A 55 10.76 -16.34 -5.18
CA HIS A 55 9.45 -15.88 -5.64
C HIS A 55 8.39 -17.00 -5.65
N PHE A 56 8.61 -18.10 -4.92
CA PHE A 56 7.70 -19.25 -4.91
C PHE A 56 6.27 -18.91 -4.48
N PHE A 57 6.09 -17.93 -3.59
CA PHE A 57 4.76 -17.46 -3.20
C PHE A 57 4.42 -16.19 -3.96
N THR A 58 3.36 -16.23 -4.77
CA THR A 58 2.92 -15.08 -5.58
C THR A 58 1.67 -14.41 -5.02
N LYS A 59 0.84 -15.14 -4.25
CA LYS A 59 -0.43 -14.64 -3.72
C LYS A 59 -0.60 -14.90 -2.23
N VAL A 60 -1.39 -14.06 -1.57
CA VAL A 60 -2.02 -14.34 -0.28
C VAL A 60 -3.54 -14.26 -0.42
N ARG A 61 -4.24 -15.23 0.17
CA ARG A 61 -5.70 -15.26 0.27
C ARG A 61 -6.11 -14.99 1.70
N ILE A 62 -6.89 -13.94 1.95
CA ILE A 62 -7.29 -13.52 3.30
C ILE A 62 -8.79 -13.71 3.48
N SER A 63 -9.20 -14.39 4.55
CA SER A 63 -10.61 -14.55 4.88
C SER A 63 -11.23 -13.21 5.34
N ALA A 64 -12.50 -12.98 5.02
CA ALA A 64 -13.20 -11.77 5.44
C ALA A 64 -13.22 -11.60 6.98
N VAL A 65 -13.26 -12.71 7.73
CA VAL A 65 -13.19 -12.70 9.20
C VAL A 65 -11.81 -12.23 9.68
N ALA A 66 -10.73 -12.76 9.10
CA ALA A 66 -9.37 -12.34 9.42
C ALA A 66 -9.15 -10.86 9.07
N LEU A 67 -9.59 -10.42 7.89
CA LEU A 67 -9.49 -9.04 7.42
C LEU A 67 -10.20 -8.08 8.39
N ILE A 68 -11.46 -8.35 8.73
CA ILE A 68 -12.26 -7.50 9.63
C ILE A 68 -11.60 -7.41 11.01
N LYS A 69 -11.13 -8.52 11.56
CA LYS A 69 -10.38 -8.53 12.83
C LYS A 69 -9.12 -7.66 12.78
N MET A 70 -8.27 -7.84 11.77
CA MET A 70 -7.02 -7.08 11.66
C MET A 70 -7.27 -5.58 11.47
N VAL A 71 -8.25 -5.20 10.64
CA VAL A 71 -8.64 -3.79 10.42
C VAL A 71 -9.27 -3.18 11.67
N MET A 72 -10.09 -3.93 12.42
CA MET A 72 -10.63 -3.48 13.70
C MET A 72 -9.53 -3.28 14.75
N HIS A 73 -8.55 -4.20 14.83
CA HIS A 73 -7.42 -4.09 15.74
C HIS A 73 -6.51 -2.90 15.39
N ALA A 74 -6.12 -2.77 14.12
CA ALA A 74 -5.35 -1.62 13.61
C ALA A 74 -6.05 -0.29 13.92
N ARG A 75 -7.38 -0.22 13.74
CA ARG A 75 -8.16 0.97 14.08
C ARG A 75 -8.21 1.25 15.59
N SER A 76 -8.11 0.23 16.45
CA SER A 76 -8.09 0.42 17.91
C SER A 76 -6.75 0.94 18.45
N GLY A 77 -5.63 0.69 17.77
CA GLY A 77 -4.33 1.30 18.11
C GLY A 77 -4.24 2.80 17.85
N GLY A 78 -5.08 3.33 16.95
CA GLY A 78 -5.22 4.76 16.68
C GLY A 78 -3.98 5.36 16.00
N ILE A 79 -3.06 5.90 16.80
CA ILE A 79 -1.76 6.43 16.34
C ILE A 79 -0.59 5.48 16.60
N TYR A 80 -0.80 4.46 17.44
CA TYR A 80 0.23 3.48 17.79
C TYR A 80 0.20 2.31 16.80
N GLU A 81 1.37 1.75 16.55
CA GLU A 81 1.50 0.49 15.82
C GLU A 81 0.94 -0.62 16.72
N ILE A 82 0.10 -1.51 16.17
CA ILE A 82 -0.25 -2.77 16.83
C ILE A 82 0.31 -3.93 16.03
N MET A 83 0.41 -5.11 16.65
CA MET A 83 0.77 -6.34 15.94
C MET A 83 -0.07 -7.54 16.37
N GLY A 84 -0.11 -8.55 15.51
CA GLY A 84 -0.79 -9.80 15.77
C GLY A 84 -0.34 -10.93 14.85
N LEU A 85 -0.92 -12.10 15.05
CA LEU A 85 -0.59 -13.32 14.31
C LEU A 85 -1.77 -13.81 13.48
N MET A 86 -1.44 -14.62 12.47
CA MET A 86 -2.38 -15.15 11.49
C MET A 86 -2.29 -16.67 11.43
N GLN A 87 -3.43 -17.35 11.61
CA GLN A 87 -3.55 -18.79 11.45
C GLN A 87 -4.01 -19.14 10.03
N GLY A 88 -3.49 -20.23 9.46
CA GLY A 88 -4.01 -20.74 8.21
C GLY A 88 -3.29 -21.95 7.63
N LYS A 89 -3.16 -21.96 6.29
CA LYS A 89 -2.62 -23.10 5.52
C LYS A 89 -1.89 -22.67 4.24
N ILE A 90 -1.12 -23.60 3.69
CA ILE A 90 -0.20 -23.40 2.55
C ILE A 90 -0.70 -24.20 1.35
N ASP A 91 -0.67 -23.59 0.16
CA ASP A 91 -0.99 -24.23 -1.11
C ASP A 91 0.19 -24.10 -2.09
N PRO A 92 1.02 -25.16 -2.23
CA PRO A 92 2.18 -25.16 -3.10
C PRO A 92 1.83 -25.50 -4.57
N VAL A 93 0.54 -25.66 -4.91
CA VAL A 93 0.08 -25.84 -6.30
C VAL A 93 -0.25 -24.47 -6.88
N ASN A 94 -1.07 -23.69 -6.17
CA ASN A 94 -1.45 -22.33 -6.58
C ASN A 94 -0.44 -21.26 -6.13
N ARG A 95 0.64 -21.63 -5.44
CA ARG A 95 1.70 -20.71 -4.94
C ARG A 95 1.13 -19.64 -4.00
N THR A 96 0.22 -20.07 -3.13
CA THR A 96 -0.63 -19.20 -2.30
C THR A 96 -0.52 -19.54 -0.82
N LEU A 97 -0.48 -18.49 0.01
CA LEU A 97 -0.68 -18.60 1.46
C LEU A 97 -2.14 -18.23 1.80
N TYR A 98 -2.83 -19.06 2.57
CA TYR A 98 -4.20 -18.78 3.02
C TYR A 98 -4.18 -18.35 4.48
N VAL A 99 -4.65 -17.14 4.76
CA VAL A 99 -4.94 -16.62 6.10
C VAL A 99 -6.41 -16.91 6.40
N MET A 100 -6.65 -17.86 7.30
CA MET A 100 -7.99 -18.35 7.66
C MET A 100 -8.59 -17.55 8.81
N ASP A 101 -7.78 -17.21 9.83
CA ASP A 101 -8.17 -16.34 10.93
C ASP A 101 -6.96 -15.54 11.47
N SER A 102 -7.21 -14.52 12.29
CA SER A 102 -6.20 -13.69 12.94
C SER A 102 -6.49 -13.47 14.42
N PHE A 103 -5.45 -13.10 15.18
CA PHE A 103 -5.58 -12.67 16.58
C PHE A 103 -4.62 -11.54 16.92
N ALA A 104 -5.01 -10.68 17.86
CA ALA A 104 -4.14 -9.65 18.41
C ALA A 104 -3.10 -10.28 19.34
N LEU A 105 -1.86 -9.77 19.33
CA LEU A 105 -0.96 -9.97 20.46
C LEU A 105 -1.17 -8.81 21.46
N PRO A 106 -0.93 -8.99 22.77
CA PRO A 106 -1.05 -7.94 23.77
C PRO A 106 0.16 -6.97 23.71
N VAL A 107 0.38 -6.36 22.55
CA VAL A 107 1.59 -5.63 22.20
C VAL A 107 1.25 -4.34 21.46
N GLU A 108 1.49 -3.21 22.12
CA GLU A 108 1.58 -1.89 21.49
C GLU A 108 3.02 -1.71 20.98
N GLY A 109 3.16 -1.58 19.67
CA GLY A 109 4.42 -1.34 18.99
C GLY A 109 4.81 0.14 19.02
N THR A 110 6.12 0.37 18.97
CA THR A 110 6.67 1.67 18.60
C THR A 110 7.81 1.47 17.63
N GLU A 111 7.96 2.39 16.68
CA GLU A 111 8.90 2.34 15.56
C GLU A 111 10.39 2.20 15.97
N THR A 112 10.70 2.28 17.27
CA THR A 112 12.04 2.17 17.83
C THR A 112 12.23 0.97 18.77
N ARG A 113 11.14 0.27 19.15
CA ARG A 113 11.16 -0.85 20.11
C ARG A 113 10.04 -1.86 19.85
N VAL A 114 10.43 -3.01 19.29
CA VAL A 114 9.66 -4.26 19.37
C VAL A 114 10.25 -5.11 20.49
N ASN A 115 9.70 -5.01 21.71
CA ASN A 115 10.19 -5.80 22.84
C ASN A 115 9.07 -6.21 23.81
N ALA A 116 8.27 -7.19 23.38
CA ALA A 116 7.24 -7.86 24.19
C ALA A 116 7.36 -9.39 24.04
N GLN A 117 8.59 -9.88 23.89
CA GLN A 117 8.85 -11.25 23.40
C GLN A 117 8.31 -12.32 24.35
N ASN A 118 8.57 -12.23 25.65
CA ASN A 118 8.20 -13.28 26.60
C ASN A 118 6.66 -13.40 26.74
N GLU A 119 5.99 -12.28 26.98
CA GLU A 119 4.57 -12.20 27.22
C GLU A 119 3.76 -12.55 25.95
N ALA A 120 4.23 -12.11 24.78
CA ALA A 120 3.61 -12.48 23.51
C ALA A 120 3.86 -13.94 23.12
N TYR A 121 5.02 -14.53 23.42
CA TYR A 121 5.26 -15.96 23.19
C TYR A 121 4.41 -16.84 24.11
N GLU A 122 4.27 -16.50 25.40
CA GLU A 122 3.36 -17.23 26.30
C GLU A 122 1.92 -17.16 25.79
N TYR A 123 1.43 -15.95 25.48
CA TYR A 123 0.09 -15.76 24.93
C TYR A 123 -0.11 -16.51 23.60
N MET A 124 0.87 -16.52 22.71
CA MET A 124 0.83 -17.26 21.45
C MET A 124 0.68 -18.78 21.67
N VAL A 125 1.46 -19.37 22.58
CA VAL A 125 1.37 -20.81 22.89
C VAL A 125 -0.01 -21.14 23.47
N GLN A 126 -0.44 -20.38 24.48
CA GLN A 126 -1.77 -20.56 25.08
C GLN A 126 -2.89 -20.39 24.05
N TYR A 127 -2.84 -19.38 23.18
CA TYR A 127 -3.86 -19.15 22.16
C TYR A 127 -3.92 -20.32 21.15
N LEU A 128 -2.77 -20.82 20.69
CA LEU A 128 -2.71 -21.93 19.74
C LEU A 128 -3.21 -23.25 20.33
N ASP A 129 -2.99 -23.50 21.62
CA ASP A 129 -3.52 -24.71 22.28
C ASP A 129 -5.04 -24.64 22.46
N HIS A 130 -5.59 -23.53 22.97
CA HIS A 130 -7.05 -23.33 23.01
C HIS A 130 -7.70 -23.35 21.61
N SER A 131 -6.99 -22.90 20.56
CA SER A 131 -7.48 -22.98 19.18
C SER A 131 -7.71 -24.44 18.74
N LYS A 132 -6.79 -25.35 19.10
CA LYS A 132 -6.93 -26.80 18.84
C LYS A 132 -8.09 -27.42 19.62
N GLU A 133 -8.31 -27.01 20.86
CA GLU A 133 -9.43 -27.48 21.69
C GLU A 133 -10.80 -27.16 21.07
N VAL A 134 -10.93 -26.00 20.40
CA VAL A 134 -12.14 -25.63 19.64
C VAL A 134 -12.14 -26.14 18.19
N GLY A 135 -11.23 -27.06 17.84
CA GLY A 135 -11.17 -27.75 16.55
C GLY A 135 -10.48 -26.99 15.42
N ARG A 136 -9.79 -25.88 15.71
CA ARG A 136 -8.99 -25.12 14.74
C ARG A 136 -7.56 -25.64 14.72
N MET A 137 -7.21 -26.34 13.65
CA MET A 137 -5.93 -27.05 13.52
C MET A 137 -4.89 -26.27 12.70
N GLU A 138 -5.29 -25.11 12.18
CA GLU A 138 -4.46 -24.15 11.47
C GLU A 138 -3.28 -23.66 12.32
N ASN A 139 -2.07 -23.79 11.79
CA ASN A 139 -0.87 -23.25 12.43
C ASN A 139 -0.67 -21.77 12.02
N VAL A 140 0.24 -21.08 12.69
CA VAL A 140 0.63 -19.71 12.29
C VAL A 140 1.27 -19.76 10.90
N VAL A 141 0.84 -18.86 10.01
CA VAL A 141 1.38 -18.70 8.63
C VAL A 141 1.96 -17.31 8.39
N GLY A 142 1.91 -16.43 9.38
CA GLY A 142 2.38 -15.06 9.27
C GLY A 142 2.00 -14.18 10.46
N TRP A 143 2.41 -12.92 10.35
CA TRP A 143 2.11 -11.85 11.28
C TRP A 143 1.51 -10.66 10.53
N TYR A 144 0.80 -9.81 11.25
CA TYR A 144 0.36 -8.51 10.73
C TYR A 144 0.71 -7.41 11.71
N HIS A 145 0.95 -6.21 11.18
CA HIS A 145 1.03 -4.98 11.96
C HIS A 145 0.35 -3.81 11.24
N SER A 146 0.25 -2.68 11.92
CA SER A 146 -0.38 -1.47 11.38
C SER A 146 0.62 -0.33 11.20
N HIS A 147 0.51 0.41 10.10
CA HIS A 147 1.24 1.65 9.84
C HIS A 147 0.26 2.84 9.77
N PRO A 148 -0.04 3.55 10.88
CA PRO A 148 -1.09 4.57 10.89
C PRO A 148 -0.74 5.84 10.12
N GLY A 149 -1.13 5.92 8.85
CA GLY A 149 -1.06 7.12 8.00
C GLY A 149 0.18 7.21 7.08
N TYR A 150 1.17 6.32 7.20
CA TYR A 150 2.37 6.31 6.34
C TYR A 150 2.41 5.17 5.31
N GLY A 151 1.33 4.37 5.22
CA GLY A 151 1.13 3.37 4.17
C GLY A 151 1.76 2.01 4.44
N CYS A 152 1.33 1.03 3.65
CA CYS A 152 1.71 -0.37 3.78
C CYS A 152 3.02 -0.66 3.03
N TRP A 153 4.11 -0.83 3.78
CA TRP A 153 5.47 -1.20 3.32
C TRP A 153 6.25 -1.80 4.51
N LEU A 154 7.45 -2.36 4.31
CA LEU A 154 8.29 -2.86 5.41
C LEU A 154 9.45 -1.92 5.72
N SER A 155 9.59 -1.50 6.98
CA SER A 155 10.75 -0.77 7.51
C SER A 155 11.99 -1.66 7.61
N GLY A 156 13.16 -1.07 7.90
CA GLY A 156 14.36 -1.85 8.23
C GLY A 156 14.18 -2.81 9.41
N ILE A 157 13.31 -2.49 10.37
CA ILE A 157 12.97 -3.38 11.50
C ILE A 157 12.05 -4.51 11.03
N ASP A 158 11.03 -4.21 10.23
CA ASP A 158 10.09 -5.22 9.73
C ASP A 158 10.77 -6.21 8.78
N VAL A 159 11.69 -5.73 7.94
CA VAL A 159 12.50 -6.58 7.06
C VAL A 159 13.37 -7.53 7.88
N ASN A 160 13.99 -7.07 8.97
CA ASN A 160 14.81 -7.95 9.82
C ASN A 160 13.94 -8.96 10.61
N THR A 161 12.78 -8.51 11.12
CA THR A 161 11.78 -9.36 11.78
C THR A 161 11.23 -10.44 10.83
N GLN A 162 10.83 -10.04 9.63
CA GLN A 162 10.30 -10.96 8.60
C GLN A 162 11.39 -11.90 8.08
N ARG A 163 12.65 -11.45 7.94
CA ARG A 163 13.78 -12.32 7.59
C ARG A 163 14.02 -13.39 8.67
N THR A 164 13.98 -13.00 9.95
CA THR A 164 14.10 -13.93 11.09
C THR A 164 12.95 -14.94 11.09
N ASN A 165 11.71 -14.49 10.89
CA ASN A 165 10.56 -15.38 10.80
C ASN A 165 10.63 -16.32 9.57
N GLN A 166 11.07 -15.85 8.41
CA GLN A 166 11.34 -16.70 7.24
C GLN A 166 12.57 -17.61 7.40
N GLN A 167 13.43 -17.40 8.41
CA GLN A 167 14.55 -18.30 8.71
C GLN A 167 14.11 -19.47 9.61
N PHE A 168 13.27 -19.20 10.62
CA PHE A 168 12.92 -20.17 11.66
C PHE A 168 11.48 -20.72 11.58
N GLN A 169 10.56 -20.04 10.89
CA GLN A 169 9.12 -20.34 10.88
C GLN A 169 8.52 -20.42 9.45
N ASP A 170 9.32 -20.62 8.41
CA ASP A 170 8.84 -20.56 7.01
C ASP A 170 7.95 -21.77 6.63
N PRO A 171 6.76 -21.57 6.01
CA PRO A 171 6.27 -20.33 5.38
C PRO A 171 5.73 -19.27 6.33
N PHE A 172 6.28 -18.06 6.24
CA PHE A 172 5.79 -16.88 6.95
C PHE A 172 5.53 -15.70 5.99
N VAL A 173 4.48 -14.92 6.21
CA VAL A 173 4.20 -13.66 5.48
C VAL A 173 3.97 -12.51 6.46
N ALA A 174 4.39 -11.30 6.09
CA ALA A 174 4.07 -10.06 6.79
C ALA A 174 2.88 -9.38 6.10
N LEU A 175 1.85 -9.00 6.83
CA LEU A 175 0.84 -8.05 6.36
C LEU A 175 0.99 -6.70 7.07
N VAL A 176 0.77 -5.62 6.33
CA VAL A 176 0.78 -4.25 6.87
C VAL A 176 -0.54 -3.59 6.52
N ILE A 177 -1.15 -2.88 7.46
CA ILE A 177 -2.46 -2.22 7.29
C ILE A 177 -2.35 -0.76 7.67
N ASP A 178 -2.83 0.16 6.82
CA ASP A 178 -2.98 1.58 7.19
C ASP A 178 -4.45 1.87 7.55
N PRO A 179 -4.81 1.92 8.85
CA PRO A 179 -6.18 2.20 9.29
C PRO A 179 -6.63 3.63 8.94
N ASN A 180 -5.71 4.59 8.85
CA ASN A 180 -6.03 5.98 8.56
C ASN A 180 -6.39 6.14 7.07
N ARG A 181 -5.58 5.58 6.16
CA ARG A 181 -5.88 5.54 4.71
C ARG A 181 -7.09 4.68 4.39
N THR A 182 -7.33 3.62 5.16
CA THR A 182 -8.55 2.83 5.04
C THR A 182 -9.80 3.69 5.25
N ILE A 183 -9.79 4.59 6.25
CA ILE A 183 -10.92 5.49 6.53
C ILE A 183 -11.00 6.66 5.52
N SER A 184 -9.89 7.18 4.99
CA SER A 184 -9.93 8.30 4.03
C SER A 184 -10.24 7.90 2.59
N SER A 185 -9.81 6.70 2.16
CA SER A 185 -10.07 6.17 0.82
C SER A 185 -11.39 5.38 0.71
N GLY A 186 -11.85 4.75 1.79
CA GLY A 186 -13.01 3.86 1.80
C GLY A 186 -12.75 2.44 1.26
N LYS A 187 -11.50 2.12 0.90
CA LYS A 187 -10.98 0.78 0.57
C LYS A 187 -10.03 0.36 1.69
N VAL A 188 -9.89 -0.94 1.99
CA VAL A 188 -8.83 -1.36 2.92
C VAL A 188 -7.45 -1.14 2.28
N ASP A 189 -6.63 -0.28 2.89
CA ASP A 189 -5.22 -0.09 2.55
C ASP A 189 -4.42 -1.16 3.30
N ILE A 190 -4.03 -2.21 2.57
CA ILE A 190 -3.35 -3.40 3.09
C ILE A 190 -2.29 -3.87 2.07
N GLY A 191 -1.09 -4.16 2.58
CA GLY A 191 0.02 -4.75 1.83
C GLY A 191 0.39 -6.13 2.38
N ALA A 192 0.95 -6.98 1.54
CA ALA A 192 1.38 -8.33 1.87
C ALA A 192 2.78 -8.58 1.33
N PHE A 193 3.73 -9.01 2.16
CA PHE A 193 5.15 -8.96 1.83
C PHE A 193 5.93 -10.20 2.30
N ARG A 194 6.94 -10.58 1.51
CA ARG A 194 8.00 -11.52 1.89
C ARG A 194 9.37 -10.93 1.56
N THR A 195 10.33 -11.15 2.43
CA THR A 195 11.73 -10.72 2.26
C THR A 195 12.50 -11.69 1.38
N TYR A 196 13.45 -11.19 0.61
CA TYR A 196 14.42 -12.02 -0.10
C TYR A 196 15.41 -12.69 0.87
N PRO A 197 15.97 -13.87 0.50
CA PRO A 197 17.12 -14.45 1.21
C PRO A 197 18.34 -13.54 1.19
N GLU A 198 19.22 -13.66 2.18
CA GLU A 198 20.47 -12.91 2.20
C GLU A 198 21.37 -13.26 1.01
N GLY A 199 21.98 -12.25 0.39
CA GLY A 199 22.78 -12.40 -0.83
C GLY A 199 21.98 -12.55 -2.13
N TYR A 200 20.65 -12.60 -2.10
CA TYR A 200 19.83 -12.57 -3.31
C TYR A 200 19.59 -11.13 -3.78
N THR A 201 20.02 -10.82 -5.00
CA THR A 201 19.67 -9.58 -5.70
C THR A 201 18.59 -9.88 -6.74
N PRO A 202 17.42 -9.21 -6.72
CA PRO A 202 16.38 -9.44 -7.72
C PRO A 202 16.85 -9.03 -9.13
N PRO A 203 16.54 -9.81 -10.17
CA PRO A 203 16.82 -9.41 -11.55
C PRO A 203 15.94 -8.22 -11.95
N ASN A 204 16.55 -7.21 -12.60
CA ASN A 204 15.95 -5.92 -12.97
C ASN A 204 15.53 -4.98 -11.82
N ASN A 205 16.52 -4.36 -11.17
CA ASN A 205 16.36 -3.01 -10.58
C ASN A 205 16.27 -1.91 -11.67
N THR A 206 15.41 -2.10 -12.69
CA THR A 206 15.13 -1.09 -13.74
C THR A 206 14.02 -0.11 -13.36
N ALA A 207 13.44 -0.26 -12.16
CA ALA A 207 12.61 0.72 -11.50
C ALA A 207 13.31 1.30 -10.27
N GLY A 208 13.51 2.63 -10.25
CA GLY A 208 13.90 3.39 -9.05
C GLY A 208 12.74 3.57 -8.06
N GLY A 209 11.99 2.50 -7.83
CA GLY A 209 10.84 2.42 -6.94
C GLY A 209 10.77 1.01 -6.38
N GLY A 210 11.24 0.84 -5.14
CA GLY A 210 11.13 -0.43 -4.45
C GLY A 210 9.71 -0.69 -3.94
N GLY A 211 9.45 -1.92 -3.50
CA GLY A 211 8.28 -2.23 -2.67
C GLY A 211 6.92 -2.10 -3.34
N GLY A 212 6.79 -2.42 -4.63
CA GLY A 212 5.49 -2.45 -5.30
C GLY A 212 5.45 -3.27 -6.58
N GLY A 213 4.54 -4.24 -6.65
CA GLY A 213 4.11 -4.80 -7.94
C GLY A 213 3.38 -3.73 -8.75
N ASP A 214 3.72 -3.58 -10.03
CA ASP A 214 3.15 -2.56 -10.95
C ASP A 214 3.11 -1.10 -10.45
N GLY A 215 4.00 -0.75 -9.52
CA GLY A 215 4.41 0.64 -9.26
C GLY A 215 3.31 1.58 -8.74
N GLU A 216 2.38 1.08 -7.91
CA GLU A 216 1.34 1.90 -7.27
C GLU A 216 1.97 3.01 -6.40
N TYR A 217 1.77 4.28 -6.77
CA TYR A 217 2.39 5.42 -6.07
C TYR A 217 1.76 5.62 -4.69
N GLN A 218 2.47 5.16 -3.66
CA GLN A 218 2.12 5.43 -2.27
C GLN A 218 2.77 6.74 -1.81
N SER A 219 1.96 7.72 -1.38
CA SER A 219 2.48 8.88 -0.64
C SER A 219 3.11 8.38 0.67
N ILE A 220 4.34 8.78 0.96
CA ILE A 220 5.07 8.46 2.20
C ILE A 220 5.54 9.79 2.83
N PRO A 221 5.38 10.00 4.15
CA PRO A 221 5.88 11.19 4.82
C PRO A 221 7.41 11.36 4.76
N LEU A 222 7.89 12.60 4.84
CA LEU A 222 9.32 12.93 4.74
C LEU A 222 10.18 12.20 5.78
N ASN A 223 9.70 12.04 7.01
CA ASN A 223 10.42 11.33 8.09
C ASN A 223 10.51 9.80 7.89
N LYS A 224 9.94 9.26 6.79
CA LYS A 224 9.91 7.82 6.48
C LYS A 224 10.48 7.46 5.11
N ILE A 225 10.67 8.45 4.23
CA ILE A 225 11.03 8.20 2.83
C ILE A 225 12.45 7.62 2.65
N GLU A 226 13.35 7.87 3.59
CA GLU A 226 14.73 7.33 3.57
C GLU A 226 14.78 5.84 3.92
N ASP A 227 14.14 5.45 5.04
CA ASP A 227 14.03 4.05 5.49
C ASP A 227 13.34 3.17 4.42
N PHE A 228 12.20 3.63 3.89
CA PHE A 228 11.55 3.01 2.73
C PHE A 228 12.52 2.88 1.54
N GLY A 229 13.21 3.94 1.18
CA GLY A 229 14.13 3.96 0.03
C GLY A 229 15.31 2.99 0.13
N VAL A 230 15.80 2.71 1.34
CA VAL A 230 16.91 1.78 1.59
C VAL A 230 16.44 0.32 1.63
N HIS A 231 15.26 0.05 2.20
CA HIS A 231 14.81 -1.31 2.47
C HIS A 231 13.85 -1.91 1.41
N ALA A 232 13.23 -1.08 0.56
CA ALA A 232 12.22 -1.53 -0.42
C ALA A 232 12.75 -2.36 -1.61
N SER A 233 14.05 -2.66 -1.67
CA SER A 233 14.65 -3.67 -2.57
C SER A 233 14.83 -5.05 -1.92
N GLN A 234 14.62 -5.17 -0.61
CA GLN A 234 14.90 -6.37 0.19
C GLN A 234 13.67 -7.28 0.36
N TYR A 235 12.53 -6.90 -0.21
CA TYR A 235 11.27 -7.64 -0.18
C TYR A 235 10.48 -7.47 -1.49
N TYR A 236 9.49 -8.33 -1.68
CA TYR A 236 8.46 -8.21 -2.72
C TYR A 236 7.07 -8.21 -2.11
N GLN A 237 6.12 -7.65 -2.86
CA GLN A 237 4.70 -7.66 -2.54
C GLN A 237 4.02 -8.88 -3.16
N LEU A 238 3.11 -9.51 -2.43
CA LEU A 238 2.25 -10.60 -2.90
C LEU A 238 0.89 -10.02 -3.34
N GLU A 239 0.28 -10.63 -4.34
CA GLU A 239 -1.07 -10.30 -4.77
C GLU A 239 -2.08 -10.69 -3.66
N ILE A 240 -2.94 -9.75 -3.26
CA ILE A 240 -3.93 -9.96 -2.20
C ILE A 240 -5.29 -10.27 -2.82
N GLU A 241 -5.80 -11.46 -2.56
CA GLU A 241 -7.16 -11.88 -2.89
C GLU A 241 -7.99 -12.09 -1.61
N HIS A 242 -9.26 -11.70 -1.61
CA HIS A 242 -10.14 -11.87 -0.45
C HIS A 242 -11.22 -12.94 -0.69
N PHE A 243 -11.52 -13.73 0.33
CA PHE A 243 -12.56 -14.77 0.27
C PHE A 243 -13.44 -14.80 1.53
N LYS A 244 -14.61 -15.44 1.45
CA LYS A 244 -15.59 -15.56 2.53
C LYS A 244 -16.40 -16.85 2.36
N SER A 245 -16.85 -17.47 3.45
CA SER A 245 -17.72 -18.67 3.39
C SER A 245 -19.15 -18.34 2.96
N SER A 246 -19.93 -19.38 2.67
CA SER A 246 -21.37 -19.27 2.40
C SER A 246 -22.16 -18.80 3.63
N LEU A 247 -21.60 -18.94 4.84
CA LEU A 247 -22.15 -18.43 6.09
C LEU A 247 -21.74 -16.97 6.32
N ASP A 248 -20.47 -16.62 6.11
CA ASP A 248 -19.97 -15.24 6.23
C ASP A 248 -20.74 -14.30 5.31
N GLY A 249 -21.03 -14.72 4.07
CA GLY A 249 -21.85 -13.94 3.14
C GLY A 249 -23.21 -13.56 3.72
N LYS A 250 -23.92 -14.52 4.35
CA LYS A 250 -25.22 -14.30 5.00
C LYS A 250 -25.09 -13.44 6.26
N LEU A 251 -24.03 -13.64 7.03
CA LEU A 251 -23.78 -12.90 8.27
C LEU A 251 -23.44 -11.43 7.96
N LEU A 252 -22.66 -11.16 6.91
CA LEU A 252 -22.39 -9.82 6.39
C LEU A 252 -23.66 -9.13 5.87
N ASP A 253 -24.58 -9.85 5.23
CA ASP A 253 -25.89 -9.29 4.83
C ASP A 253 -26.72 -8.88 6.06
N LEU A 254 -26.76 -9.71 7.11
CA LEU A 254 -27.46 -9.41 8.36
C LEU A 254 -26.82 -8.24 9.12
N LEU A 255 -25.48 -8.14 9.12
CA LEU A 255 -24.76 -6.98 9.64
C LEU A 255 -25.11 -5.72 8.84
N TRP A 256 -25.07 -5.76 7.51
CA TRP A 256 -25.37 -4.59 6.68
C TRP A 256 -26.77 -4.04 6.97
N ASN A 257 -27.78 -4.91 7.09
CA ASN A 257 -29.15 -4.53 7.45
C ASN A 257 -29.29 -3.80 8.80
N LYS A 258 -28.31 -3.96 9.72
CA LYS A 258 -28.27 -3.32 11.04
C LYS A 258 -27.34 -2.08 11.10
N TYR A 259 -26.30 -2.03 10.27
CA TYR A 259 -25.20 -1.05 10.38
C TYR A 259 -25.11 -0.03 9.23
N TRP A 260 -25.97 -0.12 8.20
CA TRP A 260 -26.00 0.86 7.09
C TRP A 260 -26.25 2.31 7.56
N GLN A 261 -26.97 2.49 8.67
CA GLN A 261 -27.19 3.79 9.31
C GLN A 261 -25.88 4.42 9.81
N ASP A 262 -24.95 3.61 10.32
CA ASP A 262 -23.65 4.09 10.78
C ASP A 262 -22.75 4.48 9.62
N THR A 263 -22.83 3.78 8.48
CA THR A 263 -22.15 4.21 7.24
C THR A 263 -22.69 5.57 6.77
N LEU A 264 -24.00 5.83 6.91
CA LEU A 264 -24.61 7.12 6.58
C LEU A 264 -24.36 8.21 7.63
N SER A 265 -24.11 7.88 8.90
CA SER A 265 -23.83 8.88 9.94
C SER A 265 -22.37 9.35 9.91
N GLN A 266 -21.40 8.45 9.70
CA GLN A 266 -19.96 8.71 9.68
C GLN A 266 -19.53 9.86 8.76
N SER A 267 -18.76 10.83 9.27
CA SER A 267 -18.18 11.92 8.48
C SER A 267 -16.65 11.83 8.47
N PRO A 268 -16.02 11.31 7.40
CA PRO A 268 -14.57 11.10 7.35
C PRO A 268 -13.74 12.36 7.61
N LEU A 269 -14.22 13.54 7.19
CA LEU A 269 -13.59 14.85 7.46
C LEU A 269 -13.50 15.23 8.95
N VAL A 270 -14.29 14.57 9.80
CA VAL A 270 -14.24 14.75 11.26
C VAL A 270 -13.36 13.67 11.87
N THR A 271 -13.58 12.41 11.49
CA THR A 271 -12.82 11.25 12.02
C THR A 271 -11.32 11.35 11.72
N ASN A 272 -10.93 11.68 10.48
CA ASN A 272 -9.54 11.70 10.05
C ASN A 272 -8.89 13.10 10.11
N ARG A 273 -9.51 14.06 10.81
CA ARG A 273 -9.05 15.47 10.80
C ARG A 273 -7.56 15.62 11.12
N GLY A 274 -7.07 14.92 12.15
CA GLY A 274 -5.66 14.94 12.57
C GLY A 274 -4.73 14.52 11.44
N TYR A 275 -4.94 13.30 10.91
CA TYR A 275 -4.22 12.77 9.76
C TYR A 275 -4.23 13.73 8.55
N THR A 276 -5.39 14.30 8.18
CA THR A 276 -5.46 15.26 7.07
C THR A 276 -4.62 16.52 7.36
N THR A 277 -4.64 17.07 8.59
CA THR A 277 -3.80 18.22 8.95
C THR A 277 -2.31 17.91 8.96
N GLU A 278 -1.91 16.70 9.34
CA GLU A 278 -0.51 16.25 9.33
C GLU A 278 0.01 16.03 7.91
N GLN A 279 -0.80 15.44 7.03
CA GLN A 279 -0.47 15.31 5.60
C GLN A 279 -0.36 16.67 4.89
N ILE A 280 -1.17 17.67 5.29
CA ILE A 280 -1.03 19.05 4.79
C ILE A 280 0.28 19.70 5.26
N ARG A 281 0.71 19.43 6.51
CA ARG A 281 2.02 19.88 7.02
C ARG A 281 3.17 19.25 6.23
N ASP A 282 3.17 17.92 6.10
CA ASP A 282 4.17 17.16 5.33
C ASP A 282 4.25 17.62 3.87
N LEU A 283 3.10 17.86 3.20
CA LEU A 283 3.06 18.46 1.86
C LEU A 283 3.69 19.86 1.82
N GLY A 284 3.45 20.69 2.84
CA GLY A 284 4.08 22.01 2.97
C GLY A 284 5.60 21.93 3.07
N GLU A 285 6.11 21.00 3.87
CA GLU A 285 7.54 20.71 4.01
C GLU A 285 8.16 20.17 2.70
N LYS A 286 7.48 19.22 2.03
CA LYS A 286 7.87 18.70 0.70
C LYS A 286 7.95 19.80 -0.36
N LEU A 287 6.99 20.72 -0.36
CA LEU A 287 6.98 21.87 -1.28
C LEU A 287 8.09 22.87 -0.95
N ALA A 288 8.37 23.13 0.34
CA ALA A 288 9.48 23.99 0.76
C ALA A 288 10.84 23.43 0.34
N GLN A 289 11.09 22.14 0.57
CA GLN A 289 12.31 21.44 0.11
C GLN A 289 12.43 21.46 -1.42
N THR A 290 11.34 21.18 -2.13
CA THR A 290 11.31 21.21 -3.60
C THR A 290 11.60 22.61 -4.14
N ASN A 291 11.02 23.65 -3.54
CA ASN A 291 11.26 25.04 -3.92
C ASN A 291 12.73 25.44 -3.71
N ALA A 292 13.32 25.09 -2.55
CA ALA A 292 14.74 25.32 -2.30
C ALA A 292 15.64 24.60 -3.32
N ALA A 293 15.31 23.36 -3.69
CA ALA A 293 16.04 22.59 -4.69
C ALA A 293 15.89 23.15 -6.12
N VAL A 294 14.79 23.83 -6.44
CA VAL A 294 14.59 24.53 -7.73
C VAL A 294 15.30 25.88 -7.74
N VAL A 295 15.17 26.69 -6.69
CA VAL A 295 15.79 28.03 -6.59
C VAL A 295 17.32 27.94 -6.54
N ASN A 296 17.88 26.97 -5.81
CA ASN A 296 19.33 26.76 -5.76
C ASN A 296 19.90 26.16 -7.05
N ARG A 297 19.05 25.63 -7.96
CA ARG A 297 19.44 25.26 -9.33
C ARG A 297 19.40 26.49 -10.25
N GLN A 298 20.19 27.51 -9.93
CA GLN A 298 20.50 28.57 -10.90
C GLN A 298 21.17 27.94 -12.13
N SER A 299 20.76 28.40 -13.32
CA SER A 299 20.94 27.69 -14.58
C SER A 299 22.36 27.79 -15.15
N SER A 300 23.28 26.98 -14.64
CA SER A 300 24.58 26.72 -15.29
C SER A 300 24.41 25.77 -16.48
N GLY A 301 23.79 26.25 -17.57
CA GLY A 301 23.69 25.51 -18.84
C GLY A 301 22.35 25.54 -19.58
N THR A 302 21.85 26.71 -19.96
CA THR A 302 20.80 26.80 -21.01
C THR A 302 20.91 28.07 -21.86
N MET A 303 21.79 28.03 -22.87
CA MET A 303 21.64 28.83 -24.09
C MET A 303 21.20 27.88 -25.22
N PRO A 304 19.89 27.59 -25.37
CA PRO A 304 19.42 26.81 -26.50
C PRO A 304 19.57 27.63 -27.80
N PHE A 305 19.93 26.94 -28.90
CA PHE A 305 20.14 27.52 -30.24
C PHE A 305 21.32 28.50 -30.38
N THR A 306 22.55 27.96 -30.37
CA THR A 306 23.59 28.42 -31.32
C THR A 306 23.50 27.57 -32.60
N PRO A 307 23.03 28.09 -33.74
CA PRO A 307 23.01 27.32 -34.99
C PRO A 307 24.43 27.02 -35.47
N ALA A 308 24.70 25.77 -35.85
CA ALA A 308 25.99 25.39 -36.42
C ALA A 308 26.12 25.95 -37.85
N ALA A 309 26.93 27.00 -38.02
CA ALA A 309 27.20 27.60 -39.32
C ALA A 309 28.14 26.68 -40.14
N VAL A 310 27.63 26.09 -41.22
CA VAL A 310 28.43 25.34 -42.18
C VAL A 310 29.38 26.30 -42.90
N GLY A 311 30.68 25.98 -42.91
CA GLY A 311 31.74 26.93 -43.20
C GLY A 311 32.02 27.25 -44.67
N ALA A 312 32.76 28.35 -44.89
CA ALA A 312 33.36 28.73 -46.16
C ALA A 312 34.84 29.12 -45.97
N LYS A 313 35.68 28.94 -46.99
CA LYS A 313 37.14 29.18 -46.95
C LYS A 313 37.50 30.67 -47.04
N ALA A 314 38.54 31.11 -46.32
CA ALA A 314 39.72 31.81 -46.89
C ALA A 314 40.74 32.25 -45.81
N GLY A 315 42.03 32.31 -46.17
CA GLY A 315 42.95 33.36 -45.68
C GLY A 315 43.88 33.10 -44.48
N ALA A 316 45.14 32.75 -44.78
CA ALA A 316 46.41 33.31 -44.25
C ALA A 316 46.72 33.45 -42.72
N GLU A 317 47.94 33.02 -42.35
CA GLU A 317 49.04 33.74 -41.62
C GLU A 317 48.74 34.73 -40.45
N GLU A 318 49.55 34.87 -39.39
CA GLU A 318 50.79 34.20 -38.93
C GLU A 318 51.08 34.52 -37.43
N GLY A 319 51.66 33.57 -36.67
CA GLY A 319 52.43 33.80 -35.42
C GLY A 319 51.65 34.16 -34.12
N SER A 320 52.28 34.20 -32.91
CA SER A 320 53.55 33.60 -32.45
C SER A 320 53.78 33.73 -30.91
N LYS A 321 53.80 32.59 -30.15
CA LYS A 321 54.47 32.40 -28.82
C LYS A 321 53.87 33.25 -27.64
N LYS A 322 54.13 33.09 -26.33
CA LYS A 322 54.76 32.11 -25.37
C LYS A 322 54.08 32.38 -23.98
N ALA A 323 54.17 31.65 -22.85
CA ALA A 323 54.85 30.44 -22.35
C ALA A 323 54.15 29.92 -21.05
N GLY A 324 54.68 28.89 -20.38
CA GLY A 324 54.36 28.50 -18.99
C GLY A 324 53.45 27.26 -18.90
N GLU A 325 53.97 26.01 -18.96
CA GLU A 325 54.78 25.26 -17.96
C GLU A 325 54.00 24.83 -16.70
N GLY A 326 53.87 23.51 -16.48
CA GLY A 326 53.43 22.94 -15.19
C GLY A 326 52.78 21.55 -15.24
N GLY A 327 53.57 20.49 -15.03
CA GLY A 327 53.10 19.18 -14.54
C GLY A 327 52.77 18.09 -15.56
N MET A 328 53.29 16.88 -15.33
CA MET A 328 52.97 15.64 -16.07
C MET A 328 51.95 14.79 -15.31
N GLY A 329 51.21 13.94 -16.02
CA GLY A 329 50.32 12.93 -15.44
C GLY A 329 49.62 12.12 -16.52
N GLU A 330 50.20 11.00 -16.94
CA GLU A 330 49.63 10.11 -17.96
C GLU A 330 48.47 9.27 -17.38
N GLY A 331 47.44 9.05 -18.19
CA GLY A 331 46.30 8.18 -17.85
C GLY A 331 45.46 7.89 -19.09
N GLU A 332 45.51 6.65 -19.59
CA GLU A 332 44.88 6.26 -20.85
C GLU A 332 43.34 6.28 -20.76
N SER A 333 42.70 7.31 -21.33
CA SER A 333 41.25 7.38 -21.51
C SER A 333 40.82 6.78 -22.85
N GLY A 334 40.92 5.45 -22.98
CA GLY A 334 40.49 4.65 -24.14
C GLY A 334 38.98 4.61 -24.40
N GLY A 335 38.27 5.73 -24.19
CA GLY A 335 36.83 5.87 -24.31
C GLY A 335 36.36 5.94 -25.77
N LYS A 336 36.16 4.79 -26.41
CA LYS A 336 35.39 4.73 -27.67
C LYS A 336 33.98 5.28 -27.43
N ALA A 337 33.67 6.42 -28.05
CA ALA A 337 32.30 6.90 -28.15
C ALA A 337 31.45 5.84 -28.89
N LYS A 338 30.46 5.27 -28.19
CA LYS A 338 29.36 4.55 -28.82
C LYS A 338 28.30 5.58 -29.19
N GLU A 339 28.30 6.00 -30.45
CA GLU A 339 27.14 6.66 -31.04
C GLU A 339 25.97 5.67 -31.06
N GLY A 340 24.77 6.12 -30.70
CA GLY A 340 23.55 5.29 -30.63
C GLY A 340 23.13 4.86 -29.22
N GLU A 341 22.96 5.81 -28.30
CA GLU A 341 21.89 5.65 -27.30
C GLU A 341 20.54 5.85 -28.01
N ASP A 342 19.62 4.91 -27.83
CA ASP A 342 18.36 4.90 -28.56
C ASP A 342 17.46 6.05 -28.08
N ALA A 343 17.01 6.91 -29.01
CA ALA A 343 16.24 8.11 -28.68
C ALA A 343 14.92 7.79 -27.96
N SER A 344 14.38 6.59 -28.23
CA SER A 344 13.26 5.99 -27.51
C SER A 344 13.54 5.83 -26.01
N GLY A 345 14.69 5.25 -25.65
CA GLY A 345 15.11 5.05 -24.27
C GLY A 345 15.33 6.36 -23.51
N LEU A 346 15.90 7.38 -24.16
CA LEU A 346 16.04 8.73 -23.58
C LEU A 346 14.69 9.41 -23.33
N VAL A 347 13.71 9.24 -24.22
CA VAL A 347 12.34 9.74 -24.02
C VAL A 347 11.64 8.99 -22.89
N ASP A 348 11.74 7.66 -22.84
CA ASP A 348 11.17 6.86 -21.75
C ASP A 348 11.77 7.24 -20.38
N ASP A 349 13.07 7.49 -20.31
CA ASP A 349 13.73 7.95 -19.10
C ASP A 349 13.34 9.39 -18.71
N LEU A 350 13.11 10.29 -19.66
CA LEU A 350 12.50 11.60 -19.40
C LEU A 350 11.06 11.47 -18.89
N VAL A 351 10.27 10.56 -19.44
CA VAL A 351 8.90 10.25 -18.96
C VAL A 351 8.93 9.66 -17.54
N LYS A 352 9.83 8.71 -17.24
CA LYS A 352 10.04 8.19 -15.87
C LYS A 352 10.49 9.28 -14.90
N ARG A 353 11.45 10.12 -15.28
CA ARG A 353 11.99 11.20 -14.43
C ARG A 353 10.96 12.30 -14.18
N SER A 354 10.13 12.65 -15.16
CA SER A 354 9.03 13.61 -14.96
C SER A 354 8.02 13.09 -13.93
N LYS A 355 7.58 11.82 -14.06
CA LYS A 355 6.66 11.14 -13.12
C LYS A 355 7.23 10.97 -11.70
N THR A 356 8.55 10.80 -11.55
CA THR A 356 9.21 10.51 -10.25
C THR A 356 9.89 11.71 -9.58
N SER A 357 9.94 12.88 -10.25
CA SER A 357 10.54 14.12 -9.73
C SER A 357 9.91 14.60 -8.40
N ALA A 358 10.67 15.31 -7.57
CA ALA A 358 10.19 15.81 -6.28
C ALA A 358 8.90 16.66 -6.40
N LEU A 359 8.83 17.51 -7.42
CA LEU A 359 7.63 18.31 -7.73
C LEU A 359 6.44 17.43 -8.18
N ALA A 360 6.68 16.35 -8.93
CA ALA A 360 5.62 15.43 -9.31
C ALA A 360 5.11 14.61 -8.11
N ARG A 361 5.99 14.18 -7.20
CA ARG A 361 5.62 13.54 -5.92
C ARG A 361 4.73 14.47 -5.10
N ALA A 362 5.18 15.69 -4.81
CA ALA A 362 4.38 16.69 -4.09
C ALA A 362 3.07 17.05 -4.81
N SER A 363 3.07 17.09 -6.15
CA SER A 363 1.85 17.30 -6.95
C SER A 363 0.86 16.13 -6.83
N ASN A 364 1.34 14.89 -6.73
CA ASN A 364 0.50 13.71 -6.55
C ASN A 364 -0.05 13.60 -5.13
N ASP A 365 0.77 13.94 -4.12
CA ASP A 365 0.34 14.04 -2.73
C ASP A 365 -0.78 15.10 -2.58
N ALA A 366 -0.59 16.28 -3.19
CA ALA A 366 -1.60 17.34 -3.23
C ALA A 366 -2.91 16.90 -3.91
N LYS A 367 -2.83 16.17 -5.03
CA LYS A 367 -4.01 15.60 -5.71
C LYS A 367 -4.73 14.60 -4.82
N LYS A 368 -4.01 13.68 -4.16
CA LYS A 368 -4.59 12.68 -3.26
C LYS A 368 -5.38 13.34 -2.13
N LEU A 369 -4.79 14.32 -1.45
CA LEU A 369 -5.44 15.06 -0.37
C LEU A 369 -6.66 15.86 -0.84
N ALA A 370 -6.59 16.48 -2.03
CA ALA A 370 -7.74 17.17 -2.62
C ALA A 370 -8.89 16.21 -2.97
N ILE A 371 -8.59 15.01 -3.48
CA ILE A 371 -9.59 13.98 -3.81
C ILE A 371 -10.26 13.45 -2.53
N GLU A 372 -9.49 13.09 -1.51
CA GLU A 372 -10.01 12.60 -0.22
C GLU A 372 -10.89 13.65 0.48
N ALA A 373 -10.46 14.92 0.49
CA ALA A 373 -11.26 16.04 1.00
C ALA A 373 -12.57 16.23 0.22
N ASN A 374 -12.52 16.17 -1.12
CA ASN A 374 -13.70 16.30 -1.97
C ASN A 374 -14.68 15.14 -1.78
N HIS A 375 -14.21 13.89 -1.64
CA HIS A 375 -15.08 12.74 -1.34
C HIS A 375 -15.82 12.95 0.00
N GLY A 376 -15.12 13.43 1.04
CA GLY A 376 -15.75 13.75 2.32
C GLY A 376 -16.78 14.89 2.25
N LEU A 377 -16.52 15.92 1.42
CA LEU A 377 -17.47 17.01 1.19
C LEU A 377 -18.70 16.54 0.41
N LEU A 378 -18.53 15.75 -0.65
CA LEU A 378 -19.62 15.16 -1.43
C LEU A 378 -20.50 14.27 -0.56
N ALA A 379 -19.92 13.44 0.31
CA ALA A 379 -20.67 12.61 1.26
C ALA A 379 -21.53 13.47 2.21
N ASN A 380 -21.01 14.58 2.73
CA ASN A 380 -21.77 15.49 3.59
C ASN A 380 -22.85 16.27 2.81
N GLN A 381 -22.57 16.68 1.56
CA GLN A 381 -23.56 17.35 0.71
C GLN A 381 -24.72 16.42 0.33
N LEU A 382 -24.44 15.15 -0.01
CA LEU A 382 -25.46 14.14 -0.28
C LEU A 382 -26.39 13.94 0.92
N LYS A 383 -25.84 13.83 2.13
CA LYS A 383 -26.64 13.74 3.38
C LYS A 383 -27.50 14.98 3.59
N ASN A 384 -26.96 16.17 3.36
CA ASN A 384 -27.72 17.43 3.48
C ASN A 384 -28.90 17.47 2.50
N THR A 385 -28.70 17.07 1.24
CA THR A 385 -29.77 16.95 0.23
C THR A 385 -30.81 15.90 0.60
N LEU A 386 -30.40 14.73 1.10
CA LEU A 386 -31.31 13.64 1.47
C LEU A 386 -32.17 13.97 2.69
N PHE A 387 -31.58 14.51 3.75
CA PHE A 387 -32.24 14.63 5.06
C PHE A 387 -32.76 16.03 5.39
N ASN A 388 -32.11 17.11 4.90
CA ASN A 388 -32.45 18.47 5.32
C ASN A 388 -33.29 19.24 4.28
N TYR A 389 -33.08 19.01 2.97
CA TYR A 389 -33.78 19.75 1.91
C TYR A 389 -35.28 19.44 1.76
N HIS A 390 -35.78 18.37 2.40
CA HIS A 390 -37.16 17.89 2.23
C HIS A 390 -38.25 18.85 2.73
N LYS A 391 -37.91 19.92 3.48
CA LYS A 391 -38.88 20.89 4.02
C LYS A 391 -39.11 22.14 3.16
N GLY A 392 -38.35 22.35 2.08
CA GLY A 392 -38.47 23.57 1.26
C GLY A 392 -39.65 23.58 0.28
N ALA A 393 -40.14 22.41 -0.16
CA ALA A 393 -40.99 22.31 -1.36
C ALA A 393 -42.51 22.32 -1.10
N MET A 394 -42.97 22.30 0.15
CA MET A 394 -44.41 22.22 0.50
C MET A 394 -45.06 23.55 0.93
N SER A 395 -44.30 24.66 0.99
CA SER A 395 -44.79 25.93 1.57
C SER A 395 -45.49 26.88 0.57
N THR A 396 -45.61 26.52 -0.71
CA THR A 396 -46.06 27.43 -1.79
C THR A 396 -47.37 27.04 -2.46
N ALA A 397 -48.06 25.99 -1.99
CA ALA A 397 -49.26 25.45 -2.65
C ALA A 397 -50.61 25.97 -2.12
N GLU A 398 -50.67 26.58 -0.92
CA GLU A 398 -51.93 26.91 -0.22
C GLU A 398 -52.24 28.41 -0.06
N VAL A 399 -51.64 29.28 -0.87
CA VAL A 399 -51.98 30.73 -0.91
C VAL A 399 -52.69 31.08 -2.21
N GLY A 400 -53.80 30.39 -2.51
CA GLY A 400 -54.48 30.49 -3.81
C GLY A 400 -55.98 30.23 -3.85
N LYS A 401 -56.67 30.01 -2.71
CA LYS A 401 -58.13 29.78 -2.66
C LYS A 401 -58.80 30.36 -1.40
N SER A 402 -58.74 31.68 -1.21
CA SER A 402 -59.62 32.38 -0.25
C SER A 402 -59.75 33.87 -0.58
N ALA A 403 -60.40 34.18 -1.71
CA ALA A 403 -60.95 35.51 -1.98
C ALA A 403 -62.24 35.32 -2.79
N ALA A 404 -63.34 35.86 -2.27
CA ALA A 404 -64.65 35.98 -2.89
C ALA A 404 -65.08 37.45 -2.84
#